data_AF-A0A2E7HIN2-F1
#
_entry.id   AF-A0A2E7HIN2-F1
#
_cell.length_a   1.000
_cell.length_b   1.000
_cell.length_c   1.000
_cell.angle_alpha   90.00
_cell.angle_beta   90.00
_cell.angle_gamma   90.00
#
_symmetry.space_group_name_H-M   'P 1'
#
loop_
_entity.id
_entity.type
_entity.pdbx_description
1 polymer ?
#
loop_
_entity_poly.entity_id
_entity_poly.type
_entity_poly.pdbx_seq_one_letter_code
_entity_poly.pdbx_strand_id
1 'polypeptide(L)'
;MTRAVTWPRSSTSGSTTTLTRCRPGSIRQRCKSLSRYLQKGRAARSGPFFCAIGPPGTRLMPPSTYPKLAIHSYLPHRITTERSYKSASRSKQWETHNMDFARKFTSAVAAGALLVGVAMSSNAQSIPESDEPVRLAMNEWTGQHVSTTVAGEVLKRMGYNVEYVTAGYYPQGAAIADGDIDATLEIWTSNIGDGWDAMFDEGRLEVIGTAGLQPQEAWYVPAYVVEMCPGLPSWEALNDCTDLFATADTLPSGRFLDYPAEWGDSNAHRIEALDLDYVSIPSGGEGAIIAEIRSAVERQAPLLTMFWEPHWLHAQIDMQRVYLPEYFDGCETDASLGSNPDAIWDCDWAGAEIIKVANPALKESHPAAWSLIDAYSITNAEQAVMMAEIDDKGRDLVEVVNEWLDNNPDQVQSWVDQASM
;
A
#
# COMPACT_ATOMS: atom_id res chain seq x y z
N MET A 1 -64.61 41.92 -46.85
CA MET A 1 -64.24 43.29 -46.46
C MET A 1 -62.72 43.37 -46.49
N THR A 2 -62.11 43.81 -47.61
CA THR A 2 -61.41 45.12 -47.77
C THR A 2 -60.35 45.34 -46.67
N ARG A 3 -59.05 45.54 -46.91
CA ARG A 3 -58.31 46.28 -47.95
C ARG A 3 -56.82 45.88 -47.96
N ALA A 4 -56.18 46.07 -49.12
CA ALA A 4 -54.74 46.15 -49.32
C ALA A 4 -54.19 47.56 -49.02
N VAL A 5 -52.92 47.65 -48.59
CA VAL A 5 -52.03 48.86 -48.62
C VAL A 5 -50.56 48.36 -48.61
N THR A 6 -49.89 48.20 -49.76
CA THR A 6 -48.87 49.08 -50.40
C THR A 6 -47.66 49.53 -49.57
N TRP A 7 -46.46 49.20 -50.07
CA TRP A 7 -45.10 49.68 -49.68
C TRP A 7 -44.81 51.13 -50.15
N PRO A 8 -43.75 51.78 -49.61
CA PRO A 8 -42.53 51.95 -50.42
C PRO A 8 -41.18 51.84 -49.68
N ARG A 9 -40.11 51.67 -50.48
CA ARG A 9 -38.67 51.58 -50.14
C ARG A 9 -38.03 52.93 -49.82
N SER A 10 -37.00 52.94 -48.95
CA SER A 10 -35.75 53.75 -49.05
C SER A 10 -34.72 53.17 -48.03
N SER A 11 -33.58 52.60 -48.46
CA SER A 11 -32.20 53.16 -48.45
C SER A 11 -31.83 53.86 -47.12
N THR A 12 -30.83 53.48 -46.31
CA THR A 12 -29.42 53.17 -46.59
C THR A 12 -28.73 52.56 -45.34
N SER A 13 -27.71 51.71 -45.58
CA SER A 13 -26.47 51.46 -44.81
C SER A 13 -26.48 51.19 -43.30
N GLY A 14 -25.91 50.04 -42.92
CA GLY A 14 -25.42 49.81 -41.55
C GLY A 14 -25.15 48.33 -41.26
N SER A 15 -23.94 47.89 -41.56
CA SER A 15 -23.42 46.55 -41.31
C SER A 15 -23.38 46.21 -39.81
N THR A 16 -23.98 45.08 -39.42
CA THR A 16 -23.42 44.29 -38.30
C THR A 16 -23.87 42.83 -38.41
N THR A 17 -22.87 41.95 -38.37
CA THR A 17 -22.94 40.50 -38.46
C THR A 17 -23.61 39.92 -37.21
N THR A 18 -24.66 39.12 -37.39
CA THR A 18 -25.25 38.32 -36.30
C THR A 18 -25.21 36.84 -36.66
N LEU A 19 -24.55 36.10 -35.77
CA LEU A 19 -24.62 34.68 -35.44
C LEU A 19 -25.73 33.86 -36.12
N THR A 20 -25.37 32.67 -36.63
CA THR A 20 -26.32 31.55 -36.67
C THR A 20 -25.62 30.21 -36.42
N ARG A 21 -26.19 29.50 -35.43
CA ARG A 21 -26.07 28.10 -35.03
C ARG A 21 -25.74 27.10 -36.15
N CYS A 22 -24.97 26.07 -35.81
CA CYS A 22 -24.90 24.80 -36.55
C CYS A 22 -25.10 23.58 -35.61
N ARG A 23 -26.13 22.80 -35.90
CA ARG A 23 -26.26 21.32 -35.78
C ARG A 23 -27.54 20.95 -36.57
N PRO A 24 -27.76 19.70 -37.04
CA PRO A 24 -27.00 18.45 -36.83
C PRO A 24 -26.77 17.59 -38.11
N GLY A 25 -25.95 16.54 -38.01
CA GLY A 25 -26.30 15.22 -38.59
C GLY A 25 -25.40 14.57 -39.65
N SER A 26 -24.86 13.40 -39.26
CA SER A 26 -24.53 12.20 -40.07
C SER A 26 -23.21 12.15 -40.86
N ILE A 27 -22.33 11.19 -40.51
CA ILE A 27 -22.13 9.92 -41.25
C ILE A 27 -20.96 9.14 -40.62
N ARG A 28 -21.22 7.86 -40.30
CA ARG A 28 -20.22 6.86 -39.92
C ARG A 28 -19.38 6.43 -41.13
N GLN A 29 -18.17 5.96 -40.83
CA GLN A 29 -17.42 4.84 -41.45
C GLN A 29 -16.08 5.14 -42.14
N ARG A 30 -15.06 4.50 -41.55
CA ARG A 30 -13.90 3.80 -42.15
C ARG A 30 -12.83 4.66 -42.84
N CYS A 31 -11.60 4.59 -42.31
CA CYS A 31 -10.57 3.77 -42.96
C CYS A 31 -9.36 3.50 -42.05
N LYS A 32 -8.91 2.25 -42.12
CA LYS A 32 -7.70 1.66 -41.51
C LYS A 32 -6.44 2.05 -42.29
N SER A 33 -5.32 2.04 -41.56
CA SER A 33 -3.93 1.68 -41.95
C SER A 33 -3.18 2.48 -43.03
N LEU A 34 -2.01 3.01 -42.65
CA LEU A 34 -0.66 2.71 -43.19
C LEU A 34 0.36 3.57 -42.41
N SER A 35 1.06 3.06 -41.39
CA SER A 35 2.39 2.41 -41.42
C SER A 35 3.55 3.24 -41.99
N ARG A 36 4.43 3.65 -41.06
CA ARG A 36 5.92 3.63 -41.07
C ARG A 36 6.69 4.28 -42.24
N TYR A 37 7.47 5.32 -41.91
CA TYR A 37 8.84 5.65 -42.38
C TYR A 37 9.21 6.96 -41.63
N LEU A 38 10.13 7.05 -40.68
CA LEU A 38 11.59 6.96 -40.80
C LEU A 38 12.24 6.97 -39.40
N GLN A 39 13.12 6.01 -39.12
CA GLN A 39 14.19 6.11 -38.13
C GLN A 39 15.44 6.70 -38.80
N LYS A 40 16.08 7.68 -38.14
CA LYS A 40 17.54 7.82 -37.86
C LYS A 40 17.94 9.29 -37.73
N GLY A 41 18.56 9.66 -36.61
CA GLY A 41 19.41 10.87 -36.57
C GLY A 41 19.61 11.55 -35.21
N ARG A 42 20.57 11.02 -34.43
CA ARG A 42 21.47 11.70 -33.47
C ARG A 42 21.13 13.09 -32.90
N ALA A 43 21.11 13.12 -31.55
CA ALA A 43 21.81 14.03 -30.65
C ALA A 43 21.83 15.54 -30.96
N ALA A 44 21.10 16.32 -30.15
CA ALA A 44 21.53 17.65 -29.74
C ALA A 44 21.03 17.98 -28.33
N ARG A 45 21.97 18.42 -27.49
CA ARG A 45 21.78 18.98 -26.16
C ARG A 45 21.06 20.32 -26.26
N SER A 46 20.06 20.56 -25.41
CA SER A 46 19.78 21.86 -24.78
C SER A 46 18.48 21.80 -23.96
N GLY A 47 18.58 21.85 -22.63
CA GLY A 47 17.60 22.61 -21.85
C GLY A 47 18.16 24.01 -21.57
N PRO A 48 17.46 24.86 -20.81
CA PRO A 48 16.01 24.97 -20.62
C PRO A 48 15.50 26.40 -20.90
N PHE A 49 14.19 26.60 -21.06
CA PHE A 49 13.57 27.92 -20.87
C PHE A 49 12.26 27.75 -20.11
N PHE A 50 12.34 27.96 -18.80
CA PHE A 50 11.20 28.32 -17.96
C PHE A 50 10.91 29.82 -18.17
N CYS A 51 9.63 30.16 -18.37
CA CYS A 51 9.13 31.52 -18.18
C CYS A 51 7.89 31.43 -17.28
N ALA A 52 8.10 31.59 -15.98
CA ALA A 52 7.04 31.88 -15.01
C ALA A 52 7.07 33.39 -14.73
N ILE A 53 5.93 34.05 -14.91
CA ILE A 53 5.71 35.46 -14.58
C ILE A 53 5.10 35.50 -13.18
N GLY A 54 5.84 35.99 -12.19
CA GLY A 54 5.34 36.33 -10.85
C GLY A 54 5.47 37.83 -10.58
N PRO A 55 4.51 38.46 -9.88
CA PRO A 55 4.55 39.90 -9.58
C PRO A 55 5.45 40.24 -8.37
N PRO A 56 5.92 41.50 -8.24
CA PRO A 56 7.00 41.83 -7.32
C PRO A 56 6.51 42.33 -5.95
N GLY A 57 7.23 41.90 -4.91
CA GLY A 57 7.67 42.81 -3.85
C GLY A 57 6.99 42.67 -2.49
N THR A 58 7.71 42.05 -1.54
CA THR A 58 7.73 42.49 -0.14
C THR A 58 9.05 42.11 0.53
N ARG A 59 9.53 43.03 1.37
CA ARG A 59 10.88 43.10 1.97
C ARG A 59 11.16 41.99 2.99
N LEU A 60 12.42 41.55 2.96
CA LEU A 60 13.09 40.77 4.00
C LEU A 60 13.23 41.55 5.31
N MET A 61 12.92 40.91 6.44
CA MET A 61 13.33 41.30 7.80
C MET A 61 14.37 40.31 8.33
N PRO A 62 15.35 40.75 9.16
CA PRO A 62 16.43 39.90 9.68
C PRO A 62 15.99 39.08 10.92
N PRO A 63 16.73 38.01 11.28
CA PRO A 63 16.34 37.08 12.33
C PRO A 63 16.61 37.66 13.73
N SER A 64 15.56 37.82 14.54
CA SER A 64 15.70 38.09 15.97
C SER A 64 15.70 36.79 16.78
N THR A 65 16.89 36.40 17.21
CA THR A 65 17.23 35.88 18.54
C THR A 65 16.10 35.27 19.39
N TYR A 66 16.09 33.94 19.51
CA TYR A 66 15.43 33.22 20.60
C TYR A 66 16.26 33.33 21.90
N PRO A 67 15.63 33.53 23.08
CA PRO A 67 16.34 33.44 24.35
C PRO A 67 16.53 31.97 24.77
N LYS A 68 17.75 31.70 25.23
CA LYS A 68 18.17 30.48 25.94
C LYS A 68 17.31 30.27 27.19
N LEU A 69 16.74 29.08 27.35
CA LEU A 69 16.40 28.53 28.66
C LEU A 69 17.38 27.40 28.96
N ALA A 70 18.11 27.57 30.06
CA ALA A 70 19.02 26.58 30.59
C ALA A 70 18.64 26.29 32.04
N ILE A 71 18.78 25.00 32.39
CA ILE A 71 19.00 24.42 33.72
C ILE A 71 17.76 24.16 34.57
N HIS A 72 17.42 22.88 34.73
CA HIS A 72 17.58 22.22 36.04
C HIS A 72 17.95 20.74 35.90
N SER A 73 19.20 20.47 36.24
CA SER A 73 19.84 19.19 36.44
C SER A 73 19.39 18.56 37.76
N TYR A 74 18.88 17.33 37.74
CA TYR A 74 18.76 16.47 38.93
C TYR A 74 19.11 15.02 38.59
N LEU A 75 20.34 14.65 38.95
CA LEU A 75 20.80 13.30 39.32
C LEU A 75 21.82 13.55 40.45
N PRO A 76 21.87 12.75 41.53
CA PRO A 76 22.41 11.40 41.40
C PRO A 76 21.81 10.34 42.36
N HIS A 77 22.02 9.05 42.06
CA HIS A 77 22.65 8.13 43.01
C HIS A 77 23.16 6.87 42.30
N ARG A 78 24.50 6.78 42.20
CA ARG A 78 25.27 5.55 42.02
C ARG A 78 25.27 4.79 43.35
N ILE A 79 25.04 3.48 43.31
CA ILE A 79 25.57 2.54 44.30
C ILE A 79 26.47 1.58 43.55
N THR A 80 27.77 1.69 43.81
CA THR A 80 28.79 0.69 43.50
C THR A 80 29.47 0.33 44.80
N THR A 81 29.46 -0.94 45.18
CA THR A 81 30.56 -1.54 45.95
C THR A 81 30.72 -3.00 45.53
N GLU A 82 31.87 -3.28 44.93
CA GLU A 82 32.44 -4.61 44.80
C GLU A 82 32.82 -5.22 46.17
N ARG A 83 33.10 -6.53 46.11
CA ARG A 83 34.20 -7.25 46.77
C ARG A 83 33.78 -8.20 47.90
N SER A 84 33.88 -9.51 47.65
CA SER A 84 35.01 -10.30 48.16
C SER A 84 34.92 -11.77 47.74
N TYR A 85 35.94 -12.18 46.99
CA TYR A 85 36.44 -13.55 46.83
C TYR A 85 36.78 -14.17 48.20
N LYS A 86 36.49 -15.46 48.41
CA LYS A 86 37.29 -16.36 49.26
C LYS A 86 37.21 -17.80 48.73
N SER A 87 38.24 -18.18 47.99
CA SER A 87 38.67 -19.56 47.79
C SER A 87 39.30 -20.09 49.08
N ALA A 88 38.95 -21.31 49.49
CA ALA A 88 39.72 -22.08 50.46
C ALA A 88 40.02 -23.47 49.88
N SER A 89 41.27 -23.62 49.46
CA SER A 89 41.94 -24.89 49.18
C SER A 89 41.98 -25.78 50.42
N ARG A 90 41.84 -27.10 50.25
CA ARG A 90 42.58 -28.07 51.07
C ARG A 90 42.82 -29.37 50.32
N SER A 91 44.10 -29.63 50.12
CA SER A 91 44.75 -30.85 49.65
C SER A 91 44.83 -31.92 50.74
N LYS A 92 44.73 -33.20 50.35
CA LYS A 92 45.55 -34.36 50.78
C LYS A 92 44.94 -35.63 50.16
N GLN A 93 45.50 -36.20 49.09
CA GLN A 93 46.71 -37.04 48.99
C GLN A 93 46.50 -38.44 49.63
N TRP A 94 46.48 -39.44 48.74
CA TRP A 94 46.91 -40.86 48.80
C TRP A 94 46.58 -41.77 50.00
N GLU A 95 46.03 -42.95 49.68
CA GLU A 95 46.61 -44.25 50.05
C GLU A 95 46.04 -45.39 49.17
N THR A 96 46.95 -46.25 48.74
CA THR A 96 46.79 -47.44 47.89
C THR A 96 46.39 -48.68 48.69
N HIS A 97 45.89 -49.71 47.99
CA HIS A 97 46.16 -51.19 48.11
C HIS A 97 44.91 -51.96 47.64
N ASN A 98 44.96 -52.69 46.52
CA ASN A 98 45.29 -54.14 46.39
C ASN A 98 44.31 -55.02 47.19
N MET A 99 43.69 -56.11 46.71
CA MET A 99 43.88 -56.99 45.55
C MET A 99 42.64 -57.90 45.43
N ASP A 100 42.37 -58.32 44.19
CA ASP A 100 41.71 -59.54 43.69
C ASP A 100 41.15 -60.60 44.65
N PHE A 101 39.95 -61.13 44.33
CA PHE A 101 39.76 -62.59 44.17
C PHE A 101 38.49 -62.97 43.36
N ALA A 102 38.74 -63.41 42.12
CA ALA A 102 38.24 -64.62 41.45
C ALA A 102 36.73 -64.94 41.27
N ARG A 103 36.39 -64.98 39.96
CA ARG A 103 35.86 -66.11 39.15
C ARG A 103 34.35 -66.38 39.04
N LYS A 104 33.92 -66.16 37.79
CA LYS A 104 33.18 -67.05 36.85
C LYS A 104 31.67 -67.22 37.02
N PHE A 105 30.92 -66.71 36.04
CA PHE A 105 30.02 -67.52 35.18
C PHE A 105 29.90 -66.89 33.76
N THR A 106 30.21 -67.73 32.76
CA THR A 106 29.74 -67.82 31.34
C THR A 106 28.56 -66.93 30.91
N SER A 107 28.31 -66.54 29.65
CA SER A 107 28.94 -66.62 28.33
C SER A 107 27.98 -65.89 27.37
N ALA A 108 28.52 -65.28 26.30
CA ALA A 108 27.88 -65.03 25.00
C ALA A 108 26.68 -64.04 24.90
N VAL A 109 26.94 -62.97 24.14
CA VAL A 109 26.11 -62.31 23.09
C VAL A 109 26.33 -60.80 23.19
N ALA A 110 26.98 -60.23 22.16
CA ALA A 110 26.89 -58.84 21.66
C ALA A 110 28.23 -58.38 21.04
N ALA A 111 28.66 -59.05 19.97
CA ALA A 111 29.62 -58.49 19.02
C ALA A 111 28.83 -58.18 17.75
N GLY A 112 28.26 -56.98 17.68
CA GLY A 112 27.42 -56.54 16.56
C GLY A 112 26.83 -55.14 16.74
N ALA A 113 27.54 -54.22 17.40
CA ALA A 113 27.06 -52.87 17.68
C ALA A 113 28.11 -51.79 17.31
N LEU A 114 28.76 -51.93 16.15
CA LEU A 114 29.49 -50.83 15.52
C LEU A 114 29.30 -50.98 14.01
N LEU A 115 28.59 -50.03 13.39
CA LEU A 115 28.60 -49.62 11.96
C LEU A 115 27.23 -49.18 11.37
N VAL A 116 26.33 -48.59 12.15
CA VAL A 116 25.26 -47.73 11.58
C VAL A 116 25.14 -46.46 12.43
N GLY A 117 26.04 -45.51 12.17
CA GLY A 117 26.13 -44.25 12.91
C GLY A 117 26.75 -43.12 12.09
N VAL A 118 26.61 -43.17 10.77
CA VAL A 118 26.96 -42.14 9.78
C VAL A 118 25.93 -42.34 8.65
N ALA A 119 25.08 -41.41 8.22
CA ALA A 119 24.94 -39.99 8.45
C ALA A 119 23.44 -39.66 8.40
N MET A 120 22.93 -39.04 9.45
CA MET A 120 21.86 -38.05 9.34
C MET A 120 22.50 -36.74 9.79
N SER A 121 23.46 -36.28 8.99
CA SER A 121 23.78 -34.86 9.01
C SER A 121 22.49 -34.20 8.55
N SER A 122 21.78 -33.59 9.50
CA SER A 122 20.94 -32.45 9.19
C SER A 122 21.79 -31.54 8.30
N ASN A 123 21.49 -31.49 7.01
CA ASN A 123 21.93 -30.39 6.19
C ASN A 123 21.24 -29.19 6.80
N ALA A 124 21.91 -28.51 7.73
CA ALA A 124 21.69 -27.08 7.87
C ALA A 124 22.01 -26.53 6.48
N GLN A 125 20.97 -26.31 5.67
CA GLN A 125 21.15 -25.64 4.40
C GLN A 125 21.85 -24.32 4.73
N SER A 126 22.99 -24.09 4.08
CA SER A 126 23.66 -22.81 4.22
C SER A 126 22.70 -21.76 3.67
N ILE A 127 22.26 -20.84 4.52
CA ILE A 127 21.54 -19.63 4.11
C ILE A 127 22.60 -18.60 3.70
N PRO A 128 22.46 -17.96 2.53
CA PRO A 128 21.43 -18.17 1.50
C PRO A 128 21.67 -19.46 0.69
N GLU A 129 20.59 -20.11 0.24
CA GLU A 129 20.67 -21.36 -0.54
C GLU A 129 21.08 -21.14 -2.00
N SER A 130 20.95 -19.90 -2.48
CA SER A 130 21.20 -19.49 -3.86
C SER A 130 21.74 -18.05 -3.90
N ASP A 131 22.63 -17.77 -4.86
CA ASP A 131 23.17 -16.42 -5.11
C ASP A 131 22.23 -15.58 -6.01
N GLU A 132 21.24 -16.21 -6.65
CA GLU A 132 20.22 -15.51 -7.46
C GLU A 132 19.42 -14.54 -6.58
N PRO A 133 19.04 -13.37 -7.09
CA PRO A 133 18.29 -12.41 -6.30
C PRO A 133 16.85 -12.88 -6.04
N VAL A 134 16.36 -12.63 -4.83
CA VAL A 134 14.93 -12.65 -4.53
C VAL A 134 14.33 -11.34 -5.02
N ARG A 135 13.48 -11.40 -6.05
CA ARG A 135 12.83 -10.25 -6.69
C ARG A 135 11.48 -9.98 -6.03
N LEU A 136 11.35 -8.83 -5.39
CA LEU A 136 10.14 -8.42 -4.70
C LEU A 136 9.46 -7.26 -5.44
N ALA A 137 8.15 -7.36 -5.68
CA ALA A 137 7.39 -6.31 -6.34
C ALA A 137 7.33 -5.03 -5.50
N MET A 138 7.39 -3.87 -6.15
CA MET A 138 7.09 -2.55 -5.57
C MET A 138 5.98 -1.91 -6.40
N ASN A 139 4.84 -1.61 -5.80
CA ASN A 139 3.67 -1.09 -6.52
C ASN A 139 3.57 0.44 -6.39
N GLU A 140 2.38 1.01 -6.49
CA GLU A 140 2.17 2.45 -6.58
C GLU A 140 1.96 3.18 -5.24
N TRP A 141 1.86 2.50 -4.10
CA TRP A 141 1.58 3.15 -2.81
C TRP A 141 2.63 2.91 -1.71
N THR A 142 2.82 3.93 -0.85
CA THR A 142 3.91 3.94 0.14
C THR A 142 3.79 2.83 1.18
N GLY A 143 2.57 2.43 1.56
CA GLY A 143 2.35 1.33 2.49
C GLY A 143 3.01 0.02 2.03
N GLN A 144 2.78 -0.36 0.78
CA GLN A 144 3.38 -1.57 0.22
C GLN A 144 4.90 -1.44 0.09
N HIS A 145 5.42 -0.24 -0.18
CA HIS A 145 6.87 -0.02 -0.23
C HIS A 145 7.51 -0.31 1.13
N VAL A 146 6.87 0.12 2.22
CA VAL A 146 7.26 -0.21 3.59
C VAL A 146 7.19 -1.72 3.79
N SER A 147 6.04 -2.35 3.53
CA SER A 147 5.83 -3.80 3.73
C SER A 147 6.88 -4.65 3.01
N THR A 148 7.15 -4.34 1.75
CA THR A 148 8.13 -5.04 0.93
C THR A 148 9.56 -4.79 1.40
N THR A 149 9.90 -3.56 1.74
CA THR A 149 11.27 -3.21 2.17
C THR A 149 11.61 -3.82 3.52
N VAL A 150 10.65 -3.92 4.47
CA VAL A 150 10.91 -4.56 5.77
C VAL A 150 11.36 -6.01 5.58
N ALA A 151 10.61 -6.82 4.83
CA ALA A 151 11.02 -8.19 4.56
C ALA A 151 12.31 -8.26 3.72
N GLY A 152 12.44 -7.41 2.69
CA GLY A 152 13.62 -7.38 1.83
C GLY A 152 14.91 -7.04 2.58
N GLU A 153 14.87 -6.09 3.52
CA GLU A 153 16.04 -5.76 4.34
C GLU A 153 16.37 -6.85 5.36
N VAL A 154 15.37 -7.59 5.88
CA VAL A 154 15.63 -8.78 6.72
C VAL A 154 16.28 -9.90 5.89
N LEU A 155 15.80 -10.16 4.67
CA LEU A 155 16.43 -11.11 3.74
C LEU A 155 17.89 -10.72 3.44
N LYS A 156 18.18 -9.44 3.22
CA LYS A 156 19.56 -8.96 3.05
C LYS A 156 20.41 -9.19 4.30
N ARG A 157 19.87 -8.99 5.51
CA ARG A 157 20.56 -9.30 6.77
C ARG A 157 20.86 -10.80 6.92
N MET A 158 20.02 -11.68 6.34
CA MET A 158 20.27 -13.12 6.24
C MET A 158 21.28 -13.49 5.15
N GLY A 159 21.68 -12.54 4.30
CA GLY A 159 22.72 -12.72 3.28
C GLY A 159 22.20 -12.88 1.85
N TYR A 160 20.88 -12.82 1.61
CA TYR A 160 20.32 -12.88 0.25
C TYR A 160 20.61 -11.61 -0.55
N ASN A 161 20.73 -11.77 -1.86
CA ASN A 161 20.57 -10.66 -2.79
C ASN A 161 19.06 -10.40 -2.96
N VAL A 162 18.64 -9.14 -2.85
CA VAL A 162 17.24 -8.75 -3.03
C VAL A 162 17.16 -7.65 -4.08
N GLU A 163 16.27 -7.83 -5.04
CA GLU A 163 15.96 -6.85 -6.08
C GLU A 163 14.52 -6.37 -5.91
N TYR A 164 14.33 -5.05 -5.88
CA TYR A 164 13.01 -4.44 -5.84
C TYR A 164 12.57 -4.09 -7.26
N VAL A 165 11.48 -4.67 -7.74
CA VAL A 165 11.00 -4.54 -9.11
C VAL A 165 9.70 -3.74 -9.13
N THR A 166 9.72 -2.55 -9.72
CA THR A 166 8.50 -1.75 -9.85
C THR A 166 7.53 -2.38 -10.83
N ALA A 167 6.35 -2.75 -10.35
CA ALA A 167 5.27 -3.29 -11.16
C ALA A 167 3.94 -2.91 -10.53
N GLY A 168 3.02 -2.42 -11.35
CA GLY A 168 1.73 -1.96 -10.86
C GLY A 168 0.82 -3.07 -10.37
N TYR A 169 -0.30 -2.72 -9.74
CA TYR A 169 -1.14 -3.68 -9.01
C TYR A 169 -1.52 -4.96 -9.78
N TYR A 170 -2.02 -4.85 -11.02
CA TYR A 170 -2.31 -6.02 -11.87
C TYR A 170 -1.07 -6.56 -12.59
N PRO A 171 -0.18 -5.73 -13.20
CA PRO A 171 1.03 -6.21 -13.84
C PRO A 171 1.96 -7.05 -12.95
N GLN A 172 2.07 -6.74 -11.65
CA GLN A 172 2.90 -7.52 -10.74
C GLN A 172 2.41 -8.97 -10.63
N GLY A 173 1.08 -9.21 -10.61
CA GLY A 173 0.52 -10.56 -10.53
C GLY A 173 0.91 -11.41 -11.73
N ALA A 174 0.81 -10.85 -12.94
CA ALA A 174 1.24 -11.52 -14.16
C ALA A 174 2.76 -11.79 -14.16
N ALA A 175 3.57 -10.81 -13.76
CA ALA A 175 5.02 -10.97 -13.67
C ALA A 175 5.43 -12.04 -12.65
N ILE A 176 4.72 -12.13 -11.52
CA ILE A 176 4.94 -13.20 -10.53
C ILE A 176 4.52 -14.54 -11.13
N ALA A 177 3.36 -14.63 -11.77
CA ALA A 177 2.88 -15.86 -12.40
C ALA A 177 3.82 -16.35 -13.53
N ASP A 178 4.49 -15.44 -14.25
CA ASP A 178 5.50 -15.74 -15.28
C ASP A 178 6.88 -16.09 -14.69
N GLY A 179 7.11 -15.83 -13.39
CA GLY A 179 8.39 -16.05 -12.72
C GLY A 179 9.42 -14.94 -12.96
N ASP A 180 8.99 -13.78 -13.45
CA ASP A 180 9.82 -12.58 -13.60
C ASP A 180 10.00 -11.81 -12.29
N ILE A 181 9.07 -12.00 -11.34
CA ILE A 181 9.13 -11.52 -9.96
C ILE A 181 8.84 -12.72 -9.04
N ASP A 182 9.44 -12.77 -7.86
CA ASP A 182 9.30 -13.92 -6.97
C ASP A 182 8.14 -13.75 -5.98
N ALA A 183 7.95 -12.56 -5.42
CA ALA A 183 6.87 -12.30 -4.46
C ALA A 183 6.40 -10.83 -4.41
N THR A 184 5.21 -10.63 -3.86
CA THR A 184 4.64 -9.32 -3.46
C THR A 184 4.06 -9.43 -2.06
N LEU A 185 4.26 -8.41 -1.23
CA LEU A 185 4.04 -8.51 0.21
C LEU A 185 2.82 -7.77 0.74
N GLU A 186 2.05 -7.14 -0.14
CA GLU A 186 0.82 -6.44 0.23
C GLU A 186 -0.15 -6.43 -0.95
N ILE A 187 -1.01 -7.43 -0.97
CA ILE A 187 -2.15 -7.56 -1.90
C ILE A 187 -3.43 -7.45 -1.10
N TRP A 188 -4.27 -6.51 -1.48
CA TRP A 188 -5.55 -6.24 -0.85
C TRP A 188 -6.60 -7.15 -1.48
N THR A 189 -7.19 -8.05 -0.70
CA THR A 189 -8.15 -9.02 -1.24
C THR A 189 -9.40 -8.36 -1.84
N SER A 190 -9.75 -7.15 -1.39
CA SER A 190 -10.82 -6.33 -1.95
C SER A 190 -10.58 -5.88 -3.40
N ASN A 191 -9.33 -5.85 -3.83
CA ASN A 191 -8.94 -5.40 -5.18
C ASN A 191 -8.53 -6.58 -6.08
N ILE A 192 -8.58 -7.82 -5.56
CA ILE A 192 -8.41 -9.03 -6.36
C ILE A 192 -9.67 -9.18 -7.25
N GLY A 193 -9.46 -9.54 -8.50
CA GLY A 193 -10.55 -9.84 -9.43
C GLY A 193 -10.15 -10.97 -10.38
N ASP A 194 -11.00 -11.26 -11.37
CA ASP A 194 -10.91 -12.42 -12.27
C ASP A 194 -9.49 -12.72 -12.80
N GLY A 195 -8.70 -11.67 -13.08
CA GLY A 195 -7.33 -11.82 -13.56
C GLY A 195 -6.39 -12.52 -12.57
N TRP A 196 -6.48 -12.16 -11.28
CA TRP A 196 -5.71 -12.79 -10.21
C TRP A 196 -6.25 -14.19 -9.91
N ASP A 197 -7.57 -14.35 -9.85
CA ASP A 197 -8.21 -15.65 -9.57
C ASP A 197 -7.80 -16.71 -10.60
N ALA A 198 -7.79 -16.36 -11.88
CA ALA A 198 -7.32 -17.26 -12.93
C ALA A 198 -5.87 -17.73 -12.71
N MET A 199 -4.98 -16.85 -12.24
CA MET A 199 -3.58 -17.20 -11.98
C MET A 199 -3.41 -18.08 -10.73
N PHE A 200 -4.27 -17.91 -9.72
CA PHE A 200 -4.35 -18.83 -8.59
C PHE A 200 -4.89 -20.20 -9.00
N ASP A 201 -5.97 -20.24 -9.79
CA ASP A 201 -6.59 -21.48 -10.29
C ASP A 201 -5.64 -22.29 -11.18
N GLU A 202 -4.80 -21.61 -11.97
CA GLU A 202 -3.73 -22.22 -12.76
C GLU A 202 -2.55 -22.73 -11.91
N GLY A 203 -2.52 -22.44 -10.61
CA GLY A 203 -1.43 -22.81 -9.69
C GLY A 203 -0.14 -22.05 -9.96
N ARG A 204 -0.22 -20.85 -10.56
CA ARG A 204 0.94 -20.01 -10.90
C ARG A 204 1.26 -18.98 -9.83
N LEU A 205 0.32 -18.76 -8.91
CA LEU A 205 0.46 -17.94 -7.72
C LEU A 205 0.08 -18.77 -6.49
N GLU A 206 0.76 -18.54 -5.38
CA GLU A 206 0.46 -19.14 -4.08
C GLU A 206 0.40 -18.04 -3.02
N VAL A 207 -0.64 -18.08 -2.19
CA VAL A 207 -0.76 -17.23 -1.01
C VAL A 207 0.19 -17.79 0.05
N ILE A 208 1.16 -16.98 0.47
CA ILE A 208 2.17 -17.38 1.45
C ILE A 208 1.63 -17.18 2.87
N GLY A 209 0.84 -16.12 3.09
CA GLY A 209 0.26 -15.80 4.40
C GLY A 209 -0.25 -14.35 4.44
N THR A 210 -0.65 -13.86 5.61
CA THR A 210 -1.10 -12.47 5.79
C THR A 210 0.06 -11.54 6.17
N ALA A 211 -0.03 -10.27 5.80
CA ALA A 211 0.98 -9.27 6.16
C ALA A 211 0.87 -8.79 7.62
N GLY A 212 -0.14 -9.20 8.37
CA GLY A 212 -0.45 -8.72 9.73
C GLY A 212 -1.31 -7.45 9.79
N LEU A 213 -1.50 -6.81 8.64
CA LEU A 213 -2.26 -5.59 8.51
C LEU A 213 -3.77 -5.88 8.53
N GLN A 214 -4.53 -4.95 9.10
CA GLN A 214 -5.98 -4.96 9.17
C GLN A 214 -6.50 -3.85 8.25
N PRO A 215 -6.81 -4.17 6.98
CA PRO A 215 -7.21 -3.16 6.02
C PRO A 215 -8.64 -2.69 6.30
N GLN A 216 -8.85 -1.40 6.06
CA GLN A 216 -10.19 -0.84 5.98
C GLN A 216 -10.26 0.14 4.84
N GLU A 217 -11.25 -0.04 3.99
CA GLU A 217 -11.53 0.83 2.86
C GLU A 217 -12.90 1.46 3.10
N ALA A 218 -13.00 2.77 2.95
CA ALA A 218 -14.27 3.46 3.14
C ALA A 218 -14.32 4.81 2.43
N TRP A 219 -15.53 5.33 2.31
CA TRP A 219 -15.74 6.73 1.97
C TRP A 219 -15.50 7.59 3.20
N TYR A 220 -14.86 8.74 2.99
CA TYR A 220 -14.54 9.69 4.04
C TYR A 220 -14.89 11.12 3.62
N VAL A 221 -15.23 11.92 4.63
CA VAL A 221 -15.23 13.38 4.56
C VAL A 221 -14.34 13.92 5.66
N PRO A 222 -13.67 15.07 5.50
CA PRO A 222 -13.07 15.76 6.65
C PRO A 222 -14.13 16.02 7.74
N ALA A 223 -13.81 15.82 9.02
CA ALA A 223 -14.80 15.80 10.09
C ALA A 223 -15.67 17.07 10.19
N TYR A 224 -15.14 18.26 9.84
CA TYR A 224 -15.90 19.51 9.82
C TYR A 224 -17.07 19.51 8.81
N VAL A 225 -17.03 18.65 7.79
CA VAL A 225 -18.08 18.54 6.76
C VAL A 225 -19.38 17.96 7.33
N VAL A 226 -19.30 17.18 8.42
CA VAL A 226 -20.49 16.62 9.10
C VAL A 226 -21.43 17.74 9.57
N GLU A 227 -20.88 18.87 9.99
CA GLU A 227 -21.69 20.05 10.39
C GLU A 227 -22.30 20.77 9.18
N MET A 228 -21.71 20.62 7.98
CA MET A 228 -22.16 21.25 6.73
C MET A 228 -23.27 20.45 6.03
N CYS A 229 -23.32 19.14 6.26
CA CYS A 229 -24.30 18.23 5.67
C CYS A 229 -25.03 17.43 6.78
N PRO A 230 -26.15 17.96 7.31
CA PRO A 230 -26.94 17.27 8.33
C PRO A 230 -27.41 15.90 7.85
N GLY A 231 -27.12 14.85 8.62
CA GLY A 231 -27.47 13.46 8.30
C GLY A 231 -26.25 12.58 8.02
N LEU A 232 -25.09 13.18 7.71
CA LEU A 232 -23.82 12.47 7.82
C LEU A 232 -23.61 11.98 9.26
N PRO A 233 -22.93 10.83 9.45
CA PRO A 233 -22.17 10.04 8.47
C PRO A 233 -22.98 8.99 7.68
N SER A 234 -24.32 8.99 7.70
CA SER A 234 -25.09 8.07 6.84
C SER A 234 -24.96 8.47 5.37
N TRP A 235 -24.74 7.49 4.49
CA TRP A 235 -24.72 7.69 3.04
C TRP A 235 -26.04 8.27 2.49
N GLU A 236 -27.17 7.98 3.14
CA GLU A 236 -28.50 8.46 2.74
C GLU A 236 -28.59 9.99 2.71
N ALA A 237 -27.76 10.68 3.51
CA ALA A 237 -27.73 12.13 3.56
C ALA A 237 -27.01 12.78 2.36
N LEU A 238 -26.24 12.00 1.59
CA LEU A 238 -25.39 12.54 0.53
C LEU A 238 -26.20 13.26 -0.56
N ASN A 239 -27.35 12.72 -0.96
CA ASN A 239 -28.20 13.34 -1.98
C ASN A 239 -28.84 14.65 -1.52
N ASP A 240 -29.07 14.84 -0.22
CA ASP A 240 -29.58 16.10 0.33
C ASP A 240 -28.50 17.20 0.32
N CYS A 241 -27.24 16.82 0.09
CA CYS A 241 -26.08 17.69 0.11
C CYS A 241 -25.30 17.72 -1.22
N THR A 242 -25.85 17.21 -2.32
CA THR A 242 -25.15 17.10 -3.61
C THR A 242 -24.48 18.40 -4.05
N ASP A 243 -25.22 19.53 -3.98
CA ASP A 243 -24.71 20.85 -4.35
C ASP A 243 -23.48 21.28 -3.54
N LEU A 244 -23.34 20.78 -2.30
CA LEU A 244 -22.19 21.07 -1.43
C LEU A 244 -20.90 20.47 -2.00
N PHE A 245 -20.98 19.27 -2.58
CA PHE A 245 -19.84 18.54 -3.11
C PHE A 245 -19.63 18.78 -4.62
N ALA A 246 -20.53 19.49 -5.28
CA ALA A 246 -20.42 19.75 -6.72
C ALA A 246 -19.21 20.64 -7.05
N THR A 247 -18.56 20.32 -8.16
CA THR A 247 -17.47 21.12 -8.74
C THR A 247 -17.86 21.63 -10.12
N ALA A 248 -17.09 22.58 -10.66
CA ALA A 248 -17.35 23.12 -12.00
C ALA A 248 -17.45 22.04 -13.09
N ASP A 249 -16.74 20.92 -12.91
CA ASP A 249 -16.69 19.83 -13.88
C ASP A 249 -17.80 18.77 -13.66
N THR A 250 -18.44 18.74 -12.49
CA THR A 250 -19.46 17.74 -12.14
C THR A 250 -20.88 18.31 -12.07
N LEU A 251 -21.04 19.64 -12.07
CA LEU A 251 -22.36 20.29 -11.96
C LEU A 251 -23.39 19.73 -12.98
N PRO A 252 -24.64 19.45 -12.53
CA PRO A 252 -25.18 19.71 -11.20
C PRO A 252 -24.81 18.67 -10.12
N SER A 253 -24.20 17.55 -10.49
CA SER A 253 -23.90 16.44 -9.59
C SER A 253 -22.71 16.72 -8.66
N GLY A 254 -22.73 16.05 -7.51
CA GLY A 254 -21.66 16.08 -6.52
C GLY A 254 -20.40 15.41 -7.07
N ARG A 255 -19.23 15.81 -6.56
CA ARG A 255 -17.97 15.15 -6.90
C ARG A 255 -17.60 14.15 -5.83
N PHE A 256 -17.33 12.92 -6.25
CA PHE A 256 -16.66 11.90 -5.45
C PHE A 256 -15.21 11.76 -5.94
N LEU A 257 -14.23 11.99 -5.07
CA LEU A 257 -12.81 11.74 -5.38
C LEU A 257 -12.50 10.27 -5.16
N ASP A 258 -12.16 9.55 -6.23
CA ASP A 258 -11.96 8.11 -6.19
C ASP A 258 -10.48 7.73 -6.27
N TYR A 259 -10.22 6.44 -6.08
CA TYR A 259 -8.92 5.86 -6.39
C TYR A 259 -8.53 6.05 -7.86
N PRO A 260 -7.22 5.91 -8.17
CA PRO A 260 -6.77 5.80 -9.54
C PRO A 260 -7.53 4.70 -10.27
N ALA A 261 -7.84 4.94 -11.55
CA ALA A 261 -8.62 4.00 -12.35
C ALA A 261 -7.95 2.62 -12.44
N GLU A 262 -6.62 2.54 -12.36
CA GLU A 262 -5.88 1.27 -12.31
C GLU A 262 -6.10 0.43 -11.05
N TRP A 263 -6.62 1.02 -9.96
CA TRP A 263 -6.89 0.30 -8.70
C TRP A 263 -8.31 -0.27 -8.63
N GLY A 264 -9.18 0.15 -9.55
CA GLY A 264 -10.57 -0.32 -9.66
C GLY A 264 -11.56 0.83 -9.82
N ASP A 265 -12.77 0.51 -10.28
CA ASP A 265 -13.87 1.46 -10.52
C ASP A 265 -15.15 1.13 -9.71
N SER A 266 -15.02 0.29 -8.67
CA SER A 266 -16.14 -0.24 -7.90
C SER A 266 -17.02 0.84 -7.23
N ASN A 267 -16.47 2.01 -6.92
CA ASN A 267 -17.22 3.14 -6.37
C ASN A 267 -18.17 3.79 -7.38
N ALA A 268 -17.85 3.76 -8.68
CA ALA A 268 -18.78 4.22 -9.71
C ALA A 268 -20.04 3.32 -9.74
N HIS A 269 -19.84 2.01 -9.59
CA HIS A 269 -20.95 1.05 -9.45
C HIS A 269 -21.76 1.27 -8.17
N ARG A 270 -21.08 1.51 -7.03
CA ARG A 270 -21.77 1.83 -5.75
C ARG A 270 -22.60 3.10 -5.84
N ILE A 271 -22.08 4.16 -6.45
CA ILE A 271 -22.80 5.42 -6.67
C ILE A 271 -24.05 5.21 -7.51
N GLU A 272 -23.96 4.44 -8.60
CA GLU A 272 -25.12 4.12 -9.45
C GLU A 272 -26.14 3.24 -8.72
N ALA A 273 -25.68 2.19 -8.03
CA ALA A 273 -26.54 1.23 -7.33
C ALA A 273 -27.28 1.85 -6.14
N LEU A 274 -26.66 2.82 -5.46
CA LEU A 274 -27.26 3.57 -4.35
C LEU A 274 -28.08 4.80 -4.81
N ASP A 275 -28.24 5.00 -6.12
CA ASP A 275 -28.95 6.14 -6.72
C ASP A 275 -28.44 7.50 -6.21
N LEU A 276 -27.12 7.65 -6.12
CA LEU A 276 -26.47 8.87 -5.66
C LEU A 276 -26.21 9.83 -6.82
N ASP A 277 -26.57 11.11 -6.66
CA ASP A 277 -26.33 12.18 -7.65
C ASP A 277 -24.87 12.69 -7.60
N TYR A 278 -23.92 11.76 -7.77
CA TYR A 278 -22.50 12.02 -7.69
C TYR A 278 -21.79 11.48 -8.93
N VAL A 279 -20.65 12.09 -9.26
CA VAL A 279 -19.74 11.60 -10.30
C VAL A 279 -18.45 11.17 -9.64
N SER A 280 -18.08 9.90 -9.79
CA SER A 280 -16.75 9.40 -9.42
C SER A 280 -15.70 9.97 -10.37
N ILE A 281 -14.70 10.64 -9.79
CA ILE A 281 -13.55 11.21 -10.49
C ILE A 281 -12.29 10.48 -10.01
N PRO A 282 -11.65 9.66 -10.86
CA PRO A 282 -10.44 8.96 -10.48
C PRO A 282 -9.30 9.94 -10.24
N SER A 283 -8.57 9.73 -9.16
CA SER A 283 -7.36 10.49 -8.86
C SER A 283 -6.16 10.06 -9.73
N GLY A 284 -5.09 10.85 -9.71
CA GLY A 284 -3.85 10.53 -10.42
C GLY A 284 -2.85 9.68 -9.65
N GLY A 285 -3.23 9.12 -8.50
CA GLY A 285 -2.36 8.40 -7.57
C GLY A 285 -2.55 8.83 -6.11
N GLU A 286 -1.95 8.09 -5.17
CA GLU A 286 -1.96 8.39 -3.73
C GLU A 286 -1.63 9.85 -3.42
N GLY A 287 -0.54 10.37 -3.98
CA GLY A 287 -0.12 11.76 -3.77
C GLY A 287 -1.15 12.79 -4.22
N ALA A 288 -1.95 12.50 -5.25
CA ALA A 288 -3.02 13.38 -5.70
C ALA A 288 -4.19 13.38 -4.71
N ILE A 289 -4.59 12.21 -4.21
CA ILE A 289 -5.63 12.09 -3.17
C ILE A 289 -5.23 12.87 -1.92
N ILE A 290 -4.01 12.66 -1.43
CA ILE A 290 -3.48 13.34 -0.24
C ILE A 290 -3.44 14.86 -0.44
N ALA A 291 -2.99 15.33 -1.61
CA ALA A 291 -2.95 16.76 -1.92
C ALA A 291 -4.36 17.38 -1.95
N GLU A 292 -5.35 16.66 -2.46
CA GLU A 292 -6.74 17.12 -2.46
C GLU A 292 -7.35 17.16 -1.06
N ILE A 293 -7.13 16.14 -0.24
CA ILE A 293 -7.58 16.12 1.16
C ILE A 293 -6.96 17.29 1.93
N ARG A 294 -5.64 17.48 1.84
CA ARG A 294 -4.93 18.59 2.49
C ARG A 294 -5.47 19.95 2.02
N SER A 295 -5.63 20.15 0.71
CA SER A 295 -6.18 21.37 0.13
C SER A 295 -7.62 21.65 0.58
N ALA A 296 -8.45 20.61 0.71
CA ALA A 296 -9.81 20.73 1.21
C ALA A 296 -9.81 21.20 2.66
N VAL A 297 -9.01 20.55 3.52
CA VAL A 297 -8.89 20.89 4.95
C VAL A 297 -8.37 22.30 5.16
N GLU A 298 -7.31 22.71 4.45
CA GLU A 298 -6.74 24.06 4.53
C GLU A 298 -7.75 25.15 4.17
N ARG A 299 -8.63 24.88 3.21
CA ARG A 299 -9.65 25.82 2.73
C ARG A 299 -11.01 25.63 3.40
N GLN A 300 -11.15 24.67 4.32
CA GLN A 300 -12.42 24.25 4.90
C GLN A 300 -13.49 23.95 3.83
N ALA A 301 -13.05 23.33 2.73
CA ALA A 301 -13.93 22.95 1.63
C ALA A 301 -14.48 21.53 1.83
N PRO A 302 -15.73 21.25 1.45
CA PRO A 302 -16.28 19.91 1.47
C PRO A 302 -15.55 19.02 0.45
N LEU A 303 -15.26 17.78 0.86
CA LEU A 303 -14.68 16.74 0.02
C LEU A 303 -15.26 15.40 0.45
N LEU A 304 -15.80 14.65 -0.50
CA LEU A 304 -16.15 13.25 -0.33
C LEU A 304 -15.14 12.45 -1.14
N THR A 305 -14.43 11.52 -0.49
CA THR A 305 -13.35 10.77 -1.10
C THR A 305 -13.34 9.33 -0.65
N MET A 306 -12.89 8.42 -1.51
CA MET A 306 -12.42 7.11 -1.09
C MET A 306 -11.07 7.24 -0.37
N PHE A 307 -10.87 6.48 0.71
CA PHE A 307 -9.55 6.35 1.36
C PHE A 307 -9.42 5.04 2.16
N TRP A 308 -8.21 4.71 2.62
CA TRP A 308 -7.92 3.46 3.30
C TRP A 308 -7.20 3.63 4.65
N GLU A 309 -7.23 2.55 5.43
CA GLU A 309 -6.38 2.29 6.59
C GLU A 309 -5.69 0.94 6.41
N PRO A 310 -4.44 0.78 6.86
CA PRO A 310 -3.61 1.78 7.54
C PRO A 310 -3.07 2.88 6.62
N HIS A 311 -3.08 4.11 7.12
CA HIS A 311 -2.45 5.25 6.44
C HIS A 311 -2.10 6.36 7.45
N TRP A 312 -0.95 7.02 7.31
CA TRP A 312 -0.47 8.05 8.24
C TRP A 312 -1.38 9.28 8.32
N LEU A 313 -2.09 9.59 7.24
CA LEU A 313 -2.95 10.77 7.11
C LEU A 313 -4.02 10.84 8.20
N HIS A 314 -4.57 9.70 8.64
CA HIS A 314 -5.59 9.64 9.70
C HIS A 314 -5.07 10.12 11.06
N ALA A 315 -3.76 10.11 11.28
CA ALA A 315 -3.16 10.69 12.48
C ALA A 315 -3.02 12.23 12.41
N GLN A 316 -3.05 12.80 11.20
CA GLN A 316 -2.88 14.24 10.97
C GLN A 316 -4.21 14.96 10.71
N ILE A 317 -5.15 14.28 10.08
CA ILE A 317 -6.41 14.82 9.62
C ILE A 317 -7.52 13.96 10.19
N ASP A 318 -8.43 14.61 10.91
CA ASP A 318 -9.64 13.97 11.40
C ASP A 318 -10.61 13.76 10.24
N MET A 319 -10.72 12.51 9.79
CA MET A 319 -11.57 12.08 8.70
C MET A 319 -12.75 11.28 9.28
N GLN A 320 -13.96 11.69 8.95
CA GLN A 320 -15.17 10.98 9.31
C GLN A 320 -15.50 9.98 8.20
N ARG A 321 -15.54 8.68 8.56
CA ARG A 321 -16.09 7.63 7.70
C ARG A 321 -17.56 7.89 7.40
N VAL A 322 -17.96 7.75 6.14
CA VAL A 322 -19.35 7.66 5.68
C VAL A 322 -19.74 6.18 5.65
N TYR A 323 -20.85 5.84 6.31
CA TYR A 323 -21.32 4.47 6.41
C TYR A 323 -22.27 4.16 5.25
N LEU A 324 -21.89 3.20 4.42
CA LEU A 324 -22.71 2.59 3.36
C LEU A 324 -23.61 1.49 3.97
N PRO A 325 -24.57 0.91 3.21
CA PRO A 325 -25.28 -0.29 3.67
C PRO A 325 -24.28 -1.41 3.99
N GLU A 326 -24.48 -2.15 5.07
CA GLU A 326 -23.55 -3.20 5.49
C GLU A 326 -23.32 -4.24 4.37
N TYR A 327 -22.08 -4.70 4.23
CA TYR A 327 -21.75 -5.76 3.28
C TYR A 327 -22.54 -7.04 3.56
N PHE A 328 -22.93 -7.73 2.49
CA PHE A 328 -23.50 -9.06 2.54
C PHE A 328 -22.95 -9.92 1.39
N ASP A 329 -22.81 -11.23 1.64
CA ASP A 329 -22.37 -12.16 0.62
C ASP A 329 -23.33 -12.14 -0.58
N GLY A 330 -22.78 -11.91 -1.76
CA GLY A 330 -23.54 -11.77 -2.99
C GLY A 330 -23.87 -10.34 -3.40
N CYS A 331 -23.49 -9.32 -2.62
CA CYS A 331 -23.72 -7.92 -2.98
C CYS A 331 -23.23 -7.52 -4.38
N GLU A 332 -22.11 -8.11 -4.82
CA GLU A 332 -21.51 -7.81 -6.13
C GLU A 332 -22.03 -8.75 -7.24
N THR A 333 -22.90 -9.72 -6.93
CA THR A 333 -23.30 -10.80 -7.86
C THR A 333 -24.80 -11.11 -7.90
N ASP A 334 -25.58 -10.72 -6.89
CA ASP A 334 -27.01 -10.97 -6.76
C ASP A 334 -27.76 -9.72 -6.25
N ALA A 335 -28.36 -8.99 -7.19
CA ALA A 335 -29.13 -7.78 -6.92
C ALA A 335 -30.33 -8.00 -5.97
N SER A 336 -30.85 -9.23 -5.86
CA SER A 336 -32.05 -9.49 -5.06
C SER A 336 -31.83 -9.46 -3.55
N LEU A 337 -30.56 -9.43 -3.12
CA LEU A 337 -30.16 -9.46 -1.72
C LEU A 337 -30.01 -8.04 -1.12
N GLY A 338 -29.79 -7.04 -1.96
CA GLY A 338 -29.56 -5.66 -1.57
C GLY A 338 -30.82 -4.86 -1.24
N SER A 339 -30.57 -3.62 -0.83
CA SER A 339 -31.57 -2.55 -0.73
C SER A 339 -32.14 -2.14 -2.10
N ASN A 340 -31.34 -2.23 -3.16
CA ASN A 340 -31.75 -2.00 -4.54
C ASN A 340 -31.92 -3.34 -5.28
N PRO A 341 -33.17 -3.83 -5.48
CA PRO A 341 -33.42 -5.13 -6.09
C PRO A 341 -33.06 -5.21 -7.58
N ASP A 342 -32.74 -4.08 -8.21
CA ASP A 342 -32.44 -3.96 -9.63
C ASP A 342 -30.93 -3.74 -9.90
N ALA A 343 -30.10 -3.63 -8.86
CA ALA A 343 -28.66 -3.39 -9.00
C ALA A 343 -27.83 -4.24 -8.02
N ILE A 344 -26.60 -4.55 -8.44
CA ILE A 344 -25.52 -5.07 -7.58
C ILE A 344 -24.64 -3.90 -7.12
N TRP A 345 -23.78 -4.12 -6.12
CA TRP A 345 -22.88 -3.12 -5.50
C TRP A 345 -23.57 -2.08 -4.61
N ASP A 346 -24.75 -2.36 -4.07
CA ASP A 346 -25.46 -1.44 -3.17
C ASP A 346 -25.10 -1.64 -1.68
N CYS A 347 -23.84 -1.99 -1.40
CA CYS A 347 -23.31 -2.22 -0.07
C CYS A 347 -21.86 -1.75 0.09
N ASP A 348 -21.38 -1.75 1.33
CA ASP A 348 -20.01 -1.53 1.75
C ASP A 348 -19.08 -2.67 1.25
N TRP A 349 -17.77 -2.58 1.49
CA TRP A 349 -16.82 -3.64 1.09
C TRP A 349 -16.94 -4.88 1.97
N ALA A 350 -16.65 -6.05 1.36
CA ALA A 350 -16.24 -7.21 2.12
C ALA A 350 -15.02 -6.83 2.98
N GLY A 351 -14.95 -7.35 4.20
CA GLY A 351 -13.74 -7.18 5.01
C GLY A 351 -12.53 -7.68 4.21
N ALA A 352 -11.55 -6.80 3.99
CA ALA A 352 -10.35 -7.15 3.25
C ALA A 352 -9.33 -7.83 4.18
N GLU A 353 -8.46 -8.62 3.58
CA GLU A 353 -7.19 -9.04 4.17
C GLU A 353 -6.06 -8.50 3.32
N ILE A 354 -4.91 -8.25 3.94
CA ILE A 354 -3.68 -7.98 3.20
C ILE A 354 -2.85 -9.26 3.20
N ILE A 355 -2.70 -9.85 2.02
CA ILE A 355 -1.99 -11.12 1.81
C ILE A 355 -0.66 -10.91 1.10
N LYS A 356 0.24 -11.88 1.31
CA LYS A 356 1.53 -12.01 0.62
C LYS A 356 1.38 -13.12 -0.42
N VAL A 357 1.82 -12.86 -1.64
CA VAL A 357 1.67 -13.78 -2.77
C VAL A 357 3.02 -14.01 -3.44
N ALA A 358 3.33 -15.24 -3.81
CA ALA A 358 4.55 -15.59 -4.53
C ALA A 358 4.32 -16.54 -5.69
N ASN A 359 5.33 -16.61 -6.55
CA ASN A 359 5.48 -17.72 -7.48
C ASN A 359 5.84 -18.98 -6.68
N PRO A 360 5.15 -20.12 -6.87
CA PRO A 360 5.45 -21.36 -6.14
C PRO A 360 6.91 -21.84 -6.27
N ALA A 361 7.61 -21.50 -7.35
CA ALA A 361 9.02 -21.84 -7.56
C ALA A 361 9.97 -21.18 -6.53
N LEU A 362 9.54 -20.10 -5.85
CA LEU A 362 10.31 -19.49 -4.78
C LEU A 362 10.55 -20.46 -3.62
N LYS A 363 9.55 -21.30 -3.31
CA LYS A 363 9.61 -22.31 -2.25
C LYS A 363 10.69 -23.36 -2.48
N GLU A 364 10.95 -23.69 -3.74
CA GLU A 364 11.98 -24.67 -4.12
C GLU A 364 13.37 -24.03 -4.23
N SER A 365 13.43 -22.80 -4.74
CA SER A 365 14.70 -22.11 -5.03
C SER A 365 15.30 -21.42 -3.80
N HIS A 366 14.47 -20.83 -2.93
CA HIS A 366 14.89 -20.08 -1.74
C HIS A 366 13.97 -20.43 -0.55
N PRO A 367 14.01 -21.67 -0.04
CA PRO A 367 13.08 -22.14 0.98
C PRO A 367 13.12 -21.33 2.28
N ALA A 368 14.28 -20.89 2.77
CA ALA A 368 14.33 -20.04 3.96
C ALA A 368 13.84 -18.60 3.66
N ALA A 369 14.02 -18.08 2.44
CA ALA A 369 13.41 -16.80 2.06
C ALA A 369 11.88 -16.90 2.03
N TRP A 370 11.33 -17.98 1.48
CA TRP A 370 9.90 -18.28 1.54
C TRP A 370 9.40 -18.31 2.99
N SER A 371 10.07 -19.07 3.86
CA SER A 371 9.69 -19.19 5.27
C SER A 371 9.80 -17.87 6.03
N LEU A 372 10.78 -17.02 5.72
CA LEU A 372 10.84 -15.67 6.26
C LEU A 372 9.63 -14.83 5.82
N ILE A 373 9.32 -14.83 4.53
CA ILE A 373 8.19 -14.06 4.00
C ILE A 373 6.87 -14.55 4.63
N ASP A 374 6.71 -15.86 4.84
CA ASP A 374 5.57 -16.43 5.56
C ASP A 374 5.49 -15.93 7.01
N ALA A 375 6.58 -16.02 7.77
CA ALA A 375 6.63 -15.61 9.18
C ALA A 375 6.51 -14.09 9.39
N TYR A 376 6.96 -13.30 8.41
CA TYR A 376 6.97 -11.84 8.46
C TYR A 376 5.55 -11.26 8.59
N SER A 377 5.37 -10.33 9.53
CA SER A 377 4.08 -9.70 9.81
C SER A 377 4.27 -8.37 10.56
N ILE A 378 3.67 -7.29 10.07
CA ILE A 378 3.68 -5.97 10.72
C ILE A 378 2.27 -5.50 11.02
N THR A 379 2.15 -4.59 11.98
CA THR A 379 0.88 -4.00 12.40
C THR A 379 0.59 -2.68 11.67
N ASN A 380 -0.69 -2.28 11.64
CA ASN A 380 -1.14 -0.99 11.11
C ASN A 380 -0.36 0.19 11.72
N ALA A 381 -0.11 0.15 13.02
CA ALA A 381 0.57 1.23 13.72
C ALA A 381 2.04 1.35 13.30
N GLU A 382 2.74 0.22 13.14
CA GLU A 382 4.14 0.20 12.71
C GLU A 382 4.27 0.72 11.28
N GLN A 383 3.42 0.25 10.37
CA GLN A 383 3.42 0.71 8.98
C GLN A 383 3.09 2.20 8.88
N ALA A 384 2.01 2.66 9.52
CA ALA A 384 1.60 4.06 9.45
C ALA A 384 2.66 5.02 9.99
N VAL A 385 3.39 4.65 11.05
CA VAL A 385 4.49 5.47 11.58
C VAL A 385 5.64 5.55 10.57
N MET A 386 6.04 4.44 9.95
CA MET A 386 7.07 4.45 8.92
C MET A 386 6.65 5.27 7.70
N MET A 387 5.40 5.13 7.23
CA MET A 387 4.87 5.93 6.12
C MET A 387 4.90 7.43 6.45
N ALA A 388 4.57 7.83 7.69
CA ALA A 388 4.64 9.24 8.10
C ALA A 388 6.07 9.81 8.02
N GLU A 389 7.09 9.03 8.40
CA GLU A 389 8.49 9.45 8.25
C GLU A 389 8.87 9.66 6.77
N ILE A 390 8.30 8.87 5.87
CA ILE A 390 8.60 8.91 4.43
C ILE A 390 7.83 10.04 3.75
N ASP A 391 6.51 10.01 3.80
CA ASP A 391 5.66 10.90 3.00
C ASP A 391 5.55 12.31 3.58
N ASP A 392 5.51 12.42 4.91
CA ASP A 392 5.35 13.72 5.56
C ASP A 392 6.70 14.39 5.86
N LYS A 393 7.68 13.61 6.32
CA LYS A 393 9.01 14.14 6.67
C LYS A 393 10.03 14.02 5.55
N GLY A 394 9.73 13.30 4.47
CA GLY A 394 10.60 13.16 3.30
C GLY A 394 11.87 12.33 3.58
N ARG A 395 11.84 11.43 4.56
CA ARG A 395 12.98 10.55 4.86
C ARG A 395 13.08 9.41 3.85
N ASP A 396 14.29 8.87 3.71
CA ASP A 396 14.54 7.73 2.83
C ASP A 396 13.87 6.46 3.36
N LEU A 397 13.21 5.71 2.48
CA LEU A 397 12.49 4.47 2.79
C LEU A 397 13.38 3.42 3.47
N VAL A 398 14.57 3.18 2.91
CA VAL A 398 15.48 2.13 3.41
C VAL A 398 16.09 2.55 4.76
N GLU A 399 16.37 3.85 4.93
CA GLU A 399 16.80 4.39 6.23
C GLU A 399 15.73 4.19 7.31
N VAL A 400 14.49 4.59 7.04
CA VAL A 400 13.37 4.47 8.00
C VAL A 400 13.10 3.01 8.37
N VAL A 401 13.07 2.12 7.37
CA VAL A 401 12.87 0.69 7.61
C VAL A 401 14.02 0.09 8.42
N ASN A 402 15.28 0.41 8.10
CA ASN A 402 16.41 -0.12 8.88
C ASN A 402 16.42 0.41 10.33
N GLU A 403 16.05 1.66 10.56
CA GLU A 403 15.86 2.20 11.90
C GLU A 403 14.76 1.44 12.66
N TRP A 404 13.63 1.14 12.01
CA TRP A 404 12.57 0.34 12.61
C TRP A 404 13.04 -1.08 12.94
N LEU A 405 13.76 -1.74 12.02
CA LEU A 405 14.31 -3.08 12.24
C LEU A 405 15.28 -3.12 13.43
N ASP A 406 16.14 -2.12 13.56
CA ASP A 406 17.11 -2.03 14.67
C ASP A 406 16.44 -1.79 16.02
N ASN A 407 15.26 -1.16 16.01
CA ASN A 407 14.46 -0.90 17.21
C ASN A 407 13.49 -2.04 17.57
N ASN A 408 13.30 -3.03 16.69
CA ASN A 408 12.41 -4.18 16.91
C ASN A 408 13.14 -5.54 16.79
N PRO A 409 14.31 -5.73 17.45
CA PRO A 409 15.16 -6.89 17.21
C PRO A 409 14.50 -8.22 17.60
N ASP A 410 13.67 -8.24 18.64
CA ASP A 410 13.01 -9.45 19.11
C ASP A 410 11.98 -9.96 18.07
N GLN A 411 11.22 -9.05 17.48
CA GLN A 411 10.25 -9.37 16.42
C GLN A 411 10.97 -9.88 15.17
N VAL A 412 12.01 -9.17 14.73
CA VAL A 412 12.82 -9.55 13.57
C VAL A 412 13.48 -10.91 13.77
N GLN A 413 14.08 -11.15 14.95
CA GLN A 413 14.72 -12.43 15.25
C GLN A 413 13.70 -13.57 15.25
N SER A 414 12.47 -13.33 15.71
CA SER A 414 11.42 -14.36 15.67
C SER A 414 11.07 -14.83 14.25
N TRP A 415 11.17 -13.95 13.24
CA TRP A 415 10.97 -14.33 11.84
C TRP A 415 12.17 -15.10 11.30
N VAL A 416 13.40 -14.64 11.60
CA VAL A 416 14.64 -15.30 11.16
C VAL A 416 14.78 -16.71 11.75
N ASP A 417 14.41 -16.88 13.02
CA ASP A 417 14.43 -18.18 13.70
C ASP A 417 13.46 -19.15 13.02
N GLN A 418 12.24 -18.70 12.69
CA GLN A 418 11.26 -19.52 11.96
C GLN A 418 11.73 -19.86 10.54
N ALA A 419 12.40 -18.92 9.87
CA ALA A 419 12.94 -19.14 8.53
C ALA A 419 14.08 -20.17 8.49
N SER A 420 14.78 -20.33 9.61
CA SER A 420 15.98 -21.18 9.71
C SER A 420 15.73 -22.56 10.34
N MET A 421 14.46 -22.88 10.67
CA MET A 421 14.01 -24.17 11.21
C MET A 421 13.63 -25.13 10.09
#